data_AF-A0A494TI79-F1
#
_entry.id   AF-A0A494TI79-F1
#
_cell.length_a   1.000
_cell.length_b   1.000
_cell.length_c   1.000
_cell.angle_alpha   90.00
_cell.angle_beta   90.00
_cell.angle_gamma   90.00
#
_symmetry.space_group_name_H-M   'P 1'
#
loop_
_entity.id
_entity.type
_entity.pdbx_description
1 polymer ?
#
loop_
_entity_poly.entity_id
_entity_poly.type
_entity_poly.pdbx_seq_one_letter_code
_entity_poly.pdbx_strand_id
1 'polypeptide(L)'
;METQAPPKNKGGRPKGSKSRPKWLLEELAAAPKRPVGRPKGSAHKPKTFAAFIAEPSVTLPPSEPKPKRSFVWKVSPAKRRKRYSSKKMSAMALTNTPNKRGVPSGMSIKDSIRLKDKALTEAKRIFKIMDKEGLIPDDQMARTALLTAFTMMKEQNTTRDKLACVRTVLEFTKNKPTTKTDITIKTAEDFLNEIAEIDD
;
A
#
# COMPACT_ATOMS: atom_id res chain seq x y z
N MET A 1 75.75 -5.35 -10.64
CA MET A 1 74.85 -6.00 -11.61
C MET A 1 73.95 -6.93 -10.82
N GLU A 2 72.64 -6.82 -10.74
CA GLU A 2 71.64 -5.85 -11.16
C GLU A 2 70.44 -6.17 -10.27
N THR A 3 70.08 -5.27 -9.36
CA THR A 3 68.98 -5.49 -8.39
C THR A 3 67.66 -5.39 -9.13
N GLN A 4 66.97 -6.52 -9.34
CA GLN A 4 65.62 -6.51 -9.91
C GLN A 4 64.65 -5.83 -8.93
N ALA A 5 64.15 -4.67 -9.33
CA ALA A 5 63.14 -3.93 -8.59
C ALA A 5 61.80 -4.71 -8.57
N PRO A 6 61.02 -4.66 -7.47
CA PRO A 6 59.71 -5.30 -7.42
C PRO A 6 58.75 -4.63 -8.42
N PRO A 7 57.83 -5.40 -9.06
CA PRO A 7 56.90 -4.84 -10.03
C PRO A 7 55.96 -3.83 -9.36
N LYS A 8 55.86 -2.64 -9.97
CA LYS A 8 55.03 -1.53 -9.53
C LYS A 8 53.57 -1.97 -9.36
N ASN A 9 53.02 -1.69 -8.17
CA ASN A 9 51.66 -1.99 -7.73
C ASN A 9 50.61 -1.37 -8.67
N LYS A 10 50.05 -2.16 -9.60
CA LYS A 10 48.87 -1.80 -10.40
C LYS A 10 47.65 -2.54 -9.87
N GLY A 11 47.04 -2.03 -8.80
CA GLY A 11 46.07 -2.79 -8.00
C GLY A 11 44.71 -2.15 -7.73
N GLY A 12 44.28 -1.14 -8.50
CA GLY A 12 42.91 -0.62 -8.37
C GLY A 12 41.89 -1.58 -8.98
N ARG A 13 40.87 -1.99 -8.20
CA ARG A 13 39.72 -2.74 -8.73
C ARG A 13 39.05 -1.90 -9.83
N PRO A 14 38.87 -2.42 -11.06
CA PRO A 14 38.14 -1.69 -12.09
C PRO A 14 36.70 -1.44 -11.60
N LYS A 15 36.28 -0.16 -11.57
CA LYS A 15 34.94 0.23 -11.13
C LYS A 15 33.91 -0.48 -12.02
N GLY A 16 33.06 -1.31 -11.41
CA GLY A 16 31.97 -2.00 -12.09
C GLY A 16 32.12 -3.53 -12.25
N SER A 17 33.31 -4.11 -12.02
CA SER A 17 33.44 -5.58 -12.07
C SER A 17 32.95 -6.24 -10.77
N LYS A 18 31.98 -7.17 -10.87
CA LYS A 18 31.53 -8.00 -9.74
C LYS A 18 32.43 -9.23 -9.52
N SER A 19 33.26 -9.59 -10.51
CA SER A 19 34.22 -10.69 -10.44
C SER A 19 35.60 -10.20 -10.00
N ARG A 20 36.28 -11.02 -9.18
CA ARG A 20 37.66 -10.79 -8.75
C ARG A 20 38.60 -11.01 -9.94
N PRO A 21 39.67 -10.20 -10.09
CA PRO A 21 40.61 -10.36 -11.20
C PRO A 21 41.38 -11.69 -11.07
N LYS A 22 41.79 -12.25 -12.21
CA LYS A 22 42.34 -13.61 -12.32
C LYS A 22 43.62 -13.81 -11.50
N TRP A 23 44.50 -12.82 -11.46
CA TRP A 23 45.74 -12.85 -10.65
C TRP A 23 45.45 -13.00 -9.15
N LEU A 24 44.39 -12.36 -8.64
CA LEU A 24 43.97 -12.46 -7.25
C LEU A 24 43.36 -13.83 -6.93
N LEU A 25 42.73 -14.48 -7.90
CA LEU A 25 42.20 -15.85 -7.75
C LEU A 25 43.33 -16.88 -7.70
N GLU A 26 44.38 -16.70 -8.52
CA GLU A 26 45.59 -17.52 -8.49
C GLU A 26 46.36 -17.34 -7.18
N GLU A 27 46.47 -16.10 -6.67
CA GLU A 27 47.11 -15.80 -5.39
C GLU A 27 46.33 -16.37 -4.19
N LEU A 28 44.99 -16.33 -4.21
CA LEU A 28 44.14 -16.99 -3.22
C LEU A 28 44.16 -18.52 -3.30
N ALA A 29 44.42 -19.06 -4.49
CA ALA A 29 44.56 -20.51 -4.69
C ALA A 29 45.93 -21.01 -4.23
N ALA A 30 46.98 -20.18 -4.35
CA ALA A 30 48.34 -20.47 -3.90
C ALA A 30 48.55 -20.22 -2.39
N ALA A 31 47.72 -19.40 -1.75
CA ALA A 31 47.79 -19.17 -0.31
C ALA A 31 47.42 -20.45 0.47
N PRO A 32 48.16 -20.83 1.52
CA PRO A 32 47.74 -21.92 2.40
C PRO A 32 46.38 -21.56 2.98
N LYS A 33 45.38 -22.40 2.73
CA LYS A 33 44.03 -22.21 3.29
C LYS A 33 44.17 -22.15 4.81
N ARG A 34 43.90 -20.98 5.40
CA ARG A 34 43.79 -20.86 6.85
C ARG A 34 42.78 -21.91 7.31
N PRO A 35 43.08 -22.71 8.35
CA PRO A 35 42.15 -23.72 8.82
C PRO A 35 40.83 -23.01 9.15
N VAL A 36 39.77 -23.39 8.44
CA VAL A 36 38.43 -22.88 8.73
C VAL A 36 38.09 -23.40 10.12
N GLY A 37 38.04 -22.51 11.10
CA GLY A 37 37.64 -22.89 12.45
C GLY A 37 36.31 -23.62 12.42
N ARG A 38 36.18 -24.71 13.20
CA ARG A 38 34.94 -25.49 13.26
C ARG A 38 33.76 -24.60 13.66
N PRO A 39 32.55 -24.85 13.12
CA PRO A 39 31.37 -24.08 13.43
C PRO A 39 31.10 -24.05 14.94
N LYS A 40 30.62 -22.89 15.42
CA LYS A 40 30.32 -22.65 16.84
C LYS A 40 29.29 -23.69 17.32
N GLY A 41 29.68 -24.59 18.21
CA GLY A 41 28.81 -25.63 18.77
C GLY A 41 29.19 -27.08 18.45
N SER A 42 30.33 -27.36 17.80
CA SER A 42 30.79 -28.74 17.60
C SER A 42 31.05 -29.46 18.94
N ALA A 43 30.45 -30.64 19.13
CA ALA A 43 30.53 -31.43 20.36
C ALA A 43 31.95 -31.94 20.69
N HIS A 44 32.81 -32.08 19.67
CA HIS A 44 34.20 -32.51 19.83
C HIS A 44 35.14 -31.34 19.56
N LYS A 45 35.47 -30.60 20.61
CA LYS A 45 36.57 -29.61 20.59
C LYS A 45 37.80 -30.30 21.20
N PRO A 46 38.97 -30.23 20.55
CA PRO A 46 40.19 -30.72 21.18
C PRO A 46 40.46 -29.90 22.44
N LYS A 47 40.81 -30.58 23.53
CA LYS A 47 41.07 -29.93 24.82
C LYS A 47 42.41 -29.18 24.82
N THR A 48 43.31 -29.49 23.89
CA THR A 48 44.65 -28.90 23.77
C THR A 48 45.00 -28.60 22.31
N PHE A 49 45.86 -27.59 22.08
CA PHE A 49 46.30 -27.17 20.74
C PHE A 49 47.16 -28.25 20.06
N ALA A 50 47.94 -29.01 20.82
CA ALA A 50 48.70 -30.15 20.31
C ALA A 50 47.80 -31.26 19.74
N ALA A 51 46.65 -31.52 20.38
CA ALA A 51 45.67 -32.48 19.87
C ALA A 51 45.02 -32.01 18.55
N PHE A 52 44.89 -30.70 18.34
CA PHE A 52 44.38 -30.15 17.07
C PHE A 52 45.37 -30.33 15.92
N ILE A 53 46.68 -30.26 16.18
CA ILE A 53 47.73 -30.45 15.16
C ILE A 53 47.96 -31.94 14.88
N ALA A 54 47.81 -32.79 15.89
CA ALA A 54 48.05 -34.23 15.78
C ALA A 54 46.88 -35.01 15.14
N GLU A 55 45.69 -34.42 15.00
CA GLU A 55 44.57 -35.06 14.30
C GLU A 55 44.90 -35.13 12.79
N PRO A 56 45.16 -36.32 12.21
CA PRO A 56 45.25 -36.43 10.76
C PRO A 56 43.87 -36.05 10.21
N SER A 57 43.84 -35.09 9.28
CA SER A 57 42.60 -34.72 8.60
C SER A 57 42.02 -36.00 8.02
N VAL A 58 40.90 -36.48 8.58
CA VAL A 58 40.19 -37.64 8.06
C VAL A 58 39.91 -37.35 6.60
N THR A 59 40.67 -37.98 5.70
CA THR A 59 40.40 -37.95 4.27
C THR A 59 39.11 -38.73 4.09
N LEU A 60 38.00 -38.01 4.09
CA LEU A 60 36.71 -38.58 3.73
C LEU A 60 36.89 -39.28 2.37
N PRO A 61 36.39 -40.52 2.22
CA PRO A 61 36.41 -41.18 0.91
C PRO A 61 35.73 -40.25 -0.11
N PRO A 62 36.19 -40.25 -1.39
CA PRO A 62 35.55 -39.44 -2.42
C PRO A 62 34.06 -39.77 -2.46
N SER A 63 33.23 -38.79 -2.13
CA SER A 63 31.78 -38.99 -2.14
C SER A 63 31.35 -39.43 -3.53
N GLU A 64 30.57 -40.50 -3.63
CA GLU A 64 30.01 -40.95 -4.91
C GLU A 64 29.42 -39.77 -5.69
N PRO A 65 29.64 -39.70 -7.02
CA PRO A 65 29.08 -38.63 -7.83
C PRO A 65 27.56 -38.71 -7.73
N LYS A 66 26.95 -37.72 -7.07
CA LYS A 66 25.49 -37.64 -6.94
C LYS A 66 24.87 -37.84 -8.33
N PRO A 67 23.83 -38.67 -8.48
CA PRO A 67 23.23 -38.93 -9.77
C PRO A 67 22.89 -37.59 -10.40
N LYS A 68 23.35 -37.37 -11.64
CA LYS A 68 23.05 -36.17 -12.42
C LYS A 68 21.53 -36.08 -12.47
N ARG A 69 20.94 -35.18 -11.66
CA ARG A 69 19.49 -35.00 -11.57
C ARG A 69 19.00 -34.82 -13.00
N SER A 70 18.29 -35.82 -13.52
CA SER A 70 17.68 -35.74 -14.83
C SER A 70 16.85 -34.45 -14.84
N PHE A 71 17.07 -33.67 -15.89
CA PHE A 71 16.62 -32.30 -16.06
C PHE A 71 15.10 -32.25 -16.23
N VAL A 72 14.36 -32.59 -15.17
CA VAL A 72 12.91 -32.45 -15.09
C VAL A 72 12.67 -31.21 -14.27
N TRP A 73 12.71 -30.01 -14.89
CA TRP A 73 11.69 -28.94 -14.87
C TRP A 73 12.25 -27.67 -15.54
N LYS A 74 11.69 -27.29 -16.69
CA LYS A 74 11.98 -26.07 -17.47
C LYS A 74 11.50 -24.78 -16.77
N VAL A 75 11.90 -24.54 -15.52
CA VAL A 75 11.56 -23.32 -14.78
C VAL A 75 12.78 -22.86 -14.01
N SER A 76 13.35 -21.69 -14.32
CA SER A 76 14.54 -21.22 -13.60
C SER A 76 14.29 -21.12 -12.09
N PRO A 77 15.29 -21.38 -11.23
CA PRO A 77 15.17 -21.24 -9.78
C PRO A 77 14.57 -19.89 -9.34
N ALA A 78 14.87 -18.82 -10.07
CA ALA A 78 14.32 -17.49 -9.84
C ALA A 78 12.79 -17.43 -10.07
N LYS A 79 12.29 -18.06 -11.14
CA LYS A 79 10.85 -18.11 -11.46
C LYS A 79 10.09 -18.96 -10.44
N ARG A 80 10.71 -20.01 -9.92
CA ARG A 80 10.18 -20.84 -8.82
C ARG A 80 10.11 -20.06 -7.50
N ARG A 81 11.15 -19.28 -7.17
CA ARG A 81 11.16 -18.38 -6.02
C ARG A 81 10.09 -17.30 -6.13
N LYS A 82 9.91 -16.72 -7.32
CA LYS A 82 8.86 -15.73 -7.59
C LYS A 82 7.46 -16.31 -7.38
N ARG A 83 7.20 -17.53 -7.87
CA ARG A 83 5.92 -18.23 -7.66
C ARG A 83 5.67 -18.59 -6.19
N TYR A 84 6.69 -19.05 -5.48
CA TYR A 84 6.58 -19.36 -4.05
C TYR A 84 6.32 -18.09 -3.23
N SER A 85 7.05 -17.01 -3.53
CA SER A 85 6.84 -15.70 -2.92
C SER A 85 5.45 -15.16 -3.23
N SER A 86 4.98 -15.21 -4.47
CA SER A 86 3.64 -14.74 -4.82
C SER A 86 2.55 -15.55 -4.13
N LYS A 87 2.70 -16.87 -4.03
CA LYS A 87 1.77 -17.76 -3.32
C LYS A 87 1.76 -17.53 -1.82
N LYS A 88 2.92 -17.23 -1.22
CA LYS A 88 3.04 -16.86 0.20
C LYS A 88 2.44 -15.48 0.46
N MET A 89 2.67 -14.50 -0.42
CA MET A 89 2.07 -13.16 -0.32
C MET A 89 0.56 -13.17 -0.57
N SER A 90 0.06 -14.02 -1.47
CA SER A 90 -1.38 -14.21 -1.66
C SER A 90 -2.01 -14.90 -0.45
N ALA A 91 -1.38 -15.95 0.09
CA ALA A 91 -1.84 -16.60 1.32
C ALA A 91 -1.78 -15.65 2.53
N MET A 92 -0.77 -14.77 2.59
CA MET A 92 -0.68 -13.70 3.58
C MET A 92 -1.73 -12.61 3.36
N ALA A 93 -2.06 -12.26 2.11
CA ALA A 93 -3.18 -11.38 1.80
C ALA A 93 -4.54 -12.00 2.16
N LEU A 94 -4.66 -13.33 2.10
CA LEU A 94 -5.84 -14.06 2.58
C LEU A 94 -5.88 -14.22 4.10
N THR A 95 -4.75 -14.16 4.82
CA THR A 95 -4.69 -14.33 6.29
C THR A 95 -4.58 -13.00 7.04
N ASN A 96 -4.13 -11.93 6.39
CA ASN A 96 -4.30 -10.54 6.84
C ASN A 96 -5.76 -10.11 6.61
N THR A 97 -6.65 -10.69 7.42
CA THR A 97 -8.10 -10.41 7.58
C THR A 97 -8.85 -10.07 6.28
N PRO A 98 -9.35 -11.09 5.55
CA PRO A 98 -10.11 -10.91 4.30
C PRO A 98 -11.50 -10.24 4.51
N ASN A 99 -11.90 -9.99 5.77
CA ASN A 99 -13.21 -9.44 6.15
C ASN A 99 -13.21 -7.96 6.58
N LYS A 100 -12.12 -7.21 6.33
CA LYS A 100 -12.11 -5.74 6.55
C LYS A 100 -12.37 -4.94 5.26
N ARG A 101 -13.10 -5.51 4.30
CA ARG A 101 -13.55 -4.74 3.12
C ARG A 101 -14.49 -3.63 3.59
N GLY A 102 -14.17 -2.38 3.24
CA GLY A 102 -14.97 -1.20 3.64
C GLY A 102 -14.69 -0.67 5.05
N VAL A 103 -13.69 -1.19 5.76
CA VAL A 103 -13.22 -0.66 7.05
C VAL A 103 -11.88 0.03 6.83
N PRO A 104 -11.71 1.30 7.25
CA PRO A 104 -10.44 2.00 7.18
C PRO A 104 -9.30 1.23 7.85
N SER A 105 -8.09 1.34 7.29
CA SER A 105 -6.91 0.64 7.83
C SER A 105 -6.67 1.00 9.29
N GLY A 106 -6.36 0.00 10.13
CA GLY A 106 -6.09 0.22 11.56
C GLY A 106 -7.34 0.22 12.46
N MET A 107 -8.55 0.16 11.91
CA MET A 107 -9.79 0.13 12.70
C MET A 107 -10.38 -1.29 12.83
N SER A 108 -11.08 -1.55 13.93
CA SER A 108 -11.92 -2.75 14.10
C SER A 108 -13.26 -2.57 13.40
N ILE A 109 -13.88 -3.66 12.94
CA ILE A 109 -15.20 -3.64 12.28
C ILE A 109 -16.25 -3.01 13.22
N LYS A 110 -16.23 -3.39 14.51
CA LYS A 110 -17.15 -2.84 15.53
C LYS A 110 -17.03 -1.34 15.67
N ASP A 111 -15.80 -0.82 15.65
CA ASP A 111 -15.54 0.61 15.79
C ASP A 111 -16.02 1.38 14.56
N SER A 112 -15.81 0.82 13.36
CA SER A 112 -16.31 1.43 12.13
C SER A 112 -17.84 1.52 12.10
N ILE A 113 -18.53 0.49 12.59
CA ILE A 113 -20.00 0.47 12.69
C ILE A 113 -20.47 1.54 13.68
N ARG A 114 -19.87 1.59 14.88
CA ARG A 114 -20.19 2.62 15.89
C ARG A 114 -20.02 4.03 15.34
N LEU A 115 -18.99 4.25 14.52
CA LEU A 115 -18.73 5.56 13.93
C LEU A 115 -19.79 5.93 12.87
N LYS A 116 -20.20 4.96 12.04
CA LYS A 116 -21.30 5.13 11.08
C LYS A 116 -22.62 5.41 11.77
N ASP A 117 -22.92 4.70 12.85
CA ASP A 117 -24.14 4.93 13.65
C ASP A 117 -24.17 6.34 14.23
N LYS A 118 -23.04 6.81 14.79
CA LYS A 118 -22.90 8.19 15.26
C LYS A 118 -23.12 9.20 14.14
N ALA A 119 -22.46 9.01 12.99
CA ALA A 119 -22.64 9.87 11.81
C ALA A 119 -24.11 9.91 11.35
N LEU A 120 -24.80 8.79 11.37
CA LEU A 120 -26.21 8.69 11.02
C LEU A 120 -27.11 9.41 12.02
N THR A 121 -26.85 9.30 13.32
CA THR A 121 -27.61 10.04 14.34
C THR A 121 -27.43 11.56 14.21
N GLU A 122 -26.21 12.02 13.93
CA GLU A 122 -25.94 13.45 13.69
C GLU A 122 -26.60 13.94 12.41
N ALA A 123 -26.50 13.19 11.32
CA ALA A 123 -27.15 13.51 10.06
C ALA A 123 -28.67 13.65 10.23
N LYS A 124 -29.32 12.72 10.94
CA LYS A 124 -30.75 12.79 11.26
C LYS A 124 -31.11 14.01 12.11
N ARG A 125 -30.25 14.42 13.04
CA ARG A 125 -30.47 15.64 13.83
C ARG A 125 -30.46 16.88 12.95
N ILE A 126 -29.47 17.01 12.07
CA ILE A 126 -29.36 18.13 11.13
C ILE A 126 -30.55 18.14 10.16
N PHE A 127 -30.91 16.98 9.61
CA PHE A 127 -32.05 16.83 8.72
C PHE A 127 -33.35 17.30 9.39
N LYS A 128 -33.59 16.94 10.66
CA LYS A 128 -34.75 17.43 11.41
C LYS A 128 -34.75 18.94 11.62
N ILE A 129 -33.59 19.58 11.74
CA ILE A 129 -33.49 21.03 11.86
C ILE A 129 -33.86 21.68 10.52
N MET A 130 -33.32 21.17 9.41
CA MET A 130 -33.65 21.66 8.06
C MET A 130 -35.12 21.44 7.68
N ASP A 131 -35.72 20.35 8.14
CA ASP A 131 -37.14 20.04 7.91
C ASP A 131 -38.04 21.09 8.58
N LYS A 132 -37.71 21.46 9.83
CA LYS A 132 -38.41 22.53 10.56
C LYS A 132 -38.29 23.89 9.89
N GLU A 133 -37.17 24.15 9.21
CA GLU A 133 -36.93 25.37 8.45
C GLU A 133 -37.58 25.36 7.06
N GLY A 134 -38.24 24.26 6.66
CA GLY A 134 -38.88 24.13 5.35
C GLY A 134 -37.89 24.11 4.19
N LEU A 135 -36.64 23.71 4.45
CA LEU A 135 -35.58 23.68 3.44
C LEU A 135 -35.59 22.38 2.62
N ILE A 136 -36.33 21.36 3.05
CA ILE A 136 -36.29 20.00 2.49
C ILE A 136 -37.30 19.85 1.35
N PRO A 137 -36.96 19.15 0.25
CA PRO A 137 -37.88 18.97 -0.86
C PRO A 137 -38.99 17.97 -0.52
N ASP A 138 -40.15 18.10 -1.14
CA ASP A 138 -41.29 17.20 -0.90
C ASP A 138 -41.11 15.81 -1.51
N ASP A 139 -40.29 15.69 -2.56
CA ASP A 139 -39.98 14.41 -3.18
C ASP A 139 -39.23 13.48 -2.23
N GLN A 140 -39.77 12.28 -2.05
CA GLN A 140 -39.22 11.25 -1.18
C GLN A 140 -37.82 10.81 -1.62
N MET A 141 -37.56 10.74 -2.93
CA MET A 141 -36.25 10.34 -3.44
C MET A 141 -35.19 11.39 -3.09
N ALA A 142 -35.51 12.68 -3.29
CA ALA A 142 -34.66 13.79 -2.88
C ALA A 142 -34.40 13.84 -1.36
N ARG A 143 -35.40 13.54 -0.52
CA ARG A 143 -35.24 13.43 0.95
C ARG A 143 -34.23 12.36 1.33
N THR A 144 -34.33 11.18 0.72
CA THR A 144 -33.38 10.09 0.99
C THR A 144 -31.96 10.43 0.52
N ALA A 145 -31.81 11.08 -0.63
CA ALA A 145 -30.51 11.50 -1.17
C ALA A 145 -29.84 12.58 -0.30
N LEU A 146 -30.60 13.52 0.24
CA LEU A 146 -30.06 14.52 1.17
C LEU A 146 -29.59 13.89 2.47
N LEU A 147 -30.39 12.98 3.03
CA LEU A 147 -30.01 12.27 4.24
C LEU A 147 -28.72 11.47 4.04
N THR A 148 -28.57 10.76 2.91
CA THR A 148 -27.35 10.01 2.60
C THR A 148 -26.15 10.91 2.36
N ALA A 149 -26.33 12.09 1.74
CA ALA A 149 -25.27 13.09 1.63
C ALA A 149 -24.77 13.53 3.02
N PHE A 150 -25.68 13.82 3.96
CA PHE A 150 -25.31 14.16 5.34
C PHE A 150 -24.56 13.04 6.05
N THR A 151 -24.98 11.79 5.89
CA THR A 151 -24.25 10.66 6.48
C THR A 151 -22.85 10.54 5.89
N MET A 152 -22.71 10.62 4.57
CA MET A 152 -21.42 10.46 3.89
C MET A 152 -20.41 11.56 4.22
N MET A 153 -20.88 12.79 4.48
CA MET A 153 -20.02 13.90 4.93
C MET A 153 -19.41 13.65 6.32
N LYS A 154 -20.19 13.05 7.23
CA LYS A 154 -19.78 12.78 8.62
C LYS A 154 -18.94 11.50 8.77
N GLU A 155 -19.12 10.54 7.89
CA GLU A 155 -18.34 9.30 7.86
C GLU A 155 -16.86 9.50 7.50
N GLN A 156 -16.04 8.46 7.70
CA GLN A 156 -14.63 8.42 7.29
C GLN A 156 -14.48 8.07 5.80
N ASN A 157 -15.06 8.90 4.93
CA ASN A 157 -14.93 8.78 3.48
C ASN A 157 -13.75 9.58 2.92
N THR A 158 -13.43 9.37 1.65
CA THR A 158 -12.37 10.13 0.97
C THR A 158 -12.76 11.62 0.91
N THR A 159 -11.74 12.50 0.91
CA THR A 159 -11.98 13.95 0.83
C THR A 159 -12.75 14.33 -0.43
N ARG A 160 -12.50 13.63 -1.54
CA ARG A 160 -13.22 13.82 -2.81
C ARG A 160 -14.72 13.57 -2.65
N ASP A 161 -15.10 12.43 -2.05
CA ASP A 161 -16.50 12.07 -1.89
C ASP A 161 -17.21 13.04 -0.94
N LYS A 162 -16.52 13.48 0.12
CA LYS A 162 -17.04 14.51 1.04
C LYS A 162 -17.30 15.82 0.32
N LEU A 163 -16.36 16.30 -0.50
CA LEU A 163 -16.53 17.54 -1.26
C LEU A 163 -17.69 17.44 -2.25
N ALA A 164 -17.89 16.28 -2.89
CA ALA A 164 -19.04 16.04 -3.75
C ALA A 164 -20.36 16.12 -2.97
N CYS A 165 -20.46 15.47 -1.80
CA CYS A 165 -21.66 15.54 -0.95
C CYS A 165 -21.91 16.95 -0.40
N VAL A 166 -20.86 17.68 0.00
CA VAL A 166 -20.99 19.08 0.43
C VAL A 166 -21.54 19.92 -0.72
N ARG A 167 -21.01 19.71 -1.93
CA ARG A 167 -21.47 20.43 -3.11
C ARG A 167 -22.95 20.15 -3.40
N THR A 168 -23.42 18.90 -3.34
CA THR A 168 -24.83 18.59 -3.60
C THR A 168 -25.76 19.23 -2.57
N VAL A 169 -25.39 19.22 -1.28
CA VAL A 169 -26.15 19.91 -0.22
C VAL A 169 -26.16 21.42 -0.42
N LEU A 170 -25.03 22.01 -0.83
CA LEU A 170 -24.93 23.43 -1.12
C LEU A 170 -25.68 23.82 -2.38
N GLU A 171 -25.66 23.02 -3.44
CA GLU A 171 -26.45 23.23 -4.65
C GLU A 171 -27.93 23.26 -4.31
N PHE A 172 -28.39 22.36 -3.46
CA PHE A 172 -29.78 22.32 -3.02
C PHE A 172 -30.15 23.49 -2.10
N THR A 173 -29.26 23.92 -1.20
CA THR A 173 -29.56 25.00 -0.24
C THR A 173 -29.32 26.41 -0.80
N LYS A 174 -28.40 26.59 -1.75
CA LYS A 174 -28.08 27.89 -2.35
C LYS A 174 -28.89 28.19 -3.61
N ASN A 175 -29.27 27.19 -4.39
CA ASN A 175 -30.03 27.44 -5.60
C ASN A 175 -31.53 27.54 -5.26
N LYS A 176 -32.00 28.78 -5.06
CA LYS A 176 -33.34 29.18 -5.48
C LYS A 176 -33.22 29.90 -6.83
N PRO A 177 -33.13 29.21 -7.99
CA PRO A 177 -33.40 29.86 -9.25
C PRO A 177 -34.93 29.86 -9.45
N THR A 178 -35.51 31.06 -9.47
CA THR A 178 -36.52 31.35 -10.51
C THR A 178 -37.92 30.70 -10.37
N THR A 179 -38.46 30.54 -9.16
CA THR A 179 -39.93 30.43 -8.95
C THR A 179 -40.51 31.65 -8.23
N LYS A 180 -39.84 32.80 -8.38
CA LYS A 180 -40.37 34.12 -8.00
C LYS A 180 -40.46 35.10 -9.18
N THR A 181 -39.87 34.79 -10.33
CA THR A 181 -39.79 35.70 -11.48
C THR A 181 -41.01 35.63 -12.39
N ASP A 182 -41.83 34.59 -12.30
CA ASP A 182 -43.06 34.47 -13.10
C ASP A 182 -44.22 35.30 -12.51
N ILE A 183 -44.07 35.84 -11.30
CA ILE A 183 -45.05 36.71 -10.65
C ILE A 183 -44.79 38.18 -11.00
N THR A 184 -43.53 38.57 -11.23
CA THR A 184 -43.16 39.97 -11.51
C THR A 184 -43.45 40.44 -12.94
N ILE A 185 -43.64 39.53 -13.89
CA ILE A 185 -44.00 39.91 -15.27
C ILE A 185 -45.49 40.29 -15.34
N LYS A 186 -46.35 39.54 -14.62
CA LYS A 186 -47.79 39.87 -14.53
C LYS A 186 -48.06 41.19 -13.81
N THR A 187 -47.24 41.56 -12.81
CA THR A 187 -47.42 42.83 -12.08
C THR A 187 -47.11 44.09 -12.87
N ALA A 188 -46.24 44.02 -13.90
CA ALA A 188 -45.92 45.20 -14.70
C ALA A 188 -47.02 45.50 -15.74
N GLU A 189 -47.62 44.46 -16.32
CA GLU A 189 -48.76 44.59 -17.24
C GLU A 189 -50.03 45.01 -16.48
N ASP A 190 -50.31 44.41 -15.31
CA ASP A 190 -51.43 44.83 -14.46
C ASP A 190 -51.30 46.29 -13.98
N PHE A 191 -50.08 46.74 -13.63
CA PHE A 191 -49.84 48.13 -13.24
C PHE A 191 -50.03 49.13 -14.41
N LEU A 192 -49.62 48.75 -15.63
CA LEU A 192 -49.85 49.58 -16.80
C LEU A 192 -51.33 49.65 -17.19
N ASN A 193 -52.07 48.56 -17.01
CA ASN A 193 -53.53 48.56 -17.21
C ASN A 193 -54.24 49.46 -16.17
N GLU A 194 -53.83 49.40 -14.90
CA GLU A 194 -54.39 50.26 -13.84
C GLU A 194 -54.12 51.76 -14.11
N ILE A 195 -52.93 52.12 -14.63
CA ILE A 195 -52.66 53.51 -15.05
C ILE A 195 -53.51 53.90 -16.26
N ALA A 196 -53.65 53.02 -17.26
CA ALA A 196 -54.41 53.31 -18.47
C ALA A 196 -55.92 53.48 -18.20
N GLU A 197 -56.49 52.74 -17.24
CA GLU A 197 -57.90 52.85 -16.83
C GLU A 197 -58.21 54.13 -16.03
N ILE A 198 -57.19 54.84 -15.51
CA ILE A 198 -57.37 56.09 -14.75
C ILE A 198 -57.44 57.33 -15.67
N ASP A 199 -56.96 57.22 -16.92
CA ASP A 199 -56.84 58.34 -17.87
C ASP A 199 -58.02 58.46 -18.90
N ASP A 200 -59.09 57.67 -18.74
CA ASP A 200 -60.39 57.80 -19.44
C ASP A 200 -61.52 58.27 -18.49
#